data_AF-A0A970P2W2-F1
#
_entry.id   AF-A0A970P2W2-F1
#
_cell.length_a   1.000
_cell.length_b   1.000
_cell.length_c   1.000
_cell.angle_alpha   90.00
_cell.angle_beta   90.00
_cell.angle_gamma   90.00
#
_symmetry.space_group_name_H-M   'P 1'
#
loop_
_entity.id
_entity.type
_entity.pdbx_description
1 polymer ?
#
loop_
_entity_poly.entity_id
_entity_poly.type
_entity_poly.pdbx_seq_one_letter_code
_entity_poly.pdbx_strand_id
1 'polypeptide(L)'
;MRTLLFLIILIIGGIQGNAQMVFHNADNFPLLGKISEDTETRYERLPAYLKEKTRPPVWSLGKCSAGLAIRFRSNSTKIGARWELLNDNVMNHMAFTGIKGMDLYALNGTNWEFVNTARPSGKLTEAVISSNMDGVMREFML
;
A
#
# COMPACT_ATOMS: atom_id res chain seq x y z
N MET A 1 45.10 4.62 -40.25
CA MET A 1 44.69 5.08 -38.91
C MET A 1 43.28 5.64 -38.97
N ARG A 2 42.22 4.83 -39.05
CA ARG A 2 40.85 5.37 -39.11
C ARG A 2 39.73 4.39 -38.72
N THR A 3 40.07 3.30 -38.04
CA THR A 3 39.12 2.20 -37.76
C THR A 3 39.15 1.74 -36.30
N LEU A 4 39.75 2.51 -35.38
CA LEU A 4 39.88 2.13 -33.98
C LEU A 4 39.00 2.93 -32.99
N LEU A 5 38.02 3.69 -33.48
CA LEU A 5 37.18 4.56 -32.62
C LEU A 5 35.72 4.11 -32.45
N PHE A 6 35.31 2.98 -33.03
CA PHE A 6 33.90 2.53 -32.96
C PHE A 6 33.61 1.47 -31.89
N LEU A 7 34.63 0.91 -31.24
CA LEU A 7 34.44 -0.18 -30.26
C LEU A 7 34.28 0.28 -28.80
N ILE A 8 34.57 1.54 -28.49
CA ILE A 8 34.51 2.06 -27.12
C ILE A 8 33.11 2.61 -26.77
N ILE A 9 32.28 2.93 -27.77
CA ILE A 9 30.95 3.53 -27.57
C ILE A 9 29.90 2.48 -27.14
N LEU A 10 30.16 1.17 -27.31
CA LEU A 10 29.18 0.12 -27.00
C LEU A 10 29.12 -0.32 -25.52
N ILE A 11 30.03 0.16 -24.66
CA ILE A 11 30.09 -0.27 -23.25
C ILE A 11 29.35 0.70 -22.30
N ILE A 12 28.89 1.86 -22.80
CA ILE A 12 28.01 2.79 -22.04
C ILE A 12 26.52 2.39 -22.21
N GLY A 13 26.26 1.12 -22.52
CA GLY A 13 24.94 0.53 -22.32
C GLY A 13 24.72 0.40 -20.81
N GLY A 14 24.07 1.40 -20.22
CA GLY A 14 23.81 1.47 -18.78
C GLY A 14 23.38 0.12 -18.23
N ILE A 15 24.05 -0.33 -17.18
CA ILE A 15 23.62 -1.47 -16.37
C ILE A 15 22.25 -1.08 -15.80
N GLN A 16 21.18 -1.48 -16.48
CA GLN A 16 19.85 -1.45 -15.90
C GLN A 16 19.79 -2.61 -14.91
N GLY A 17 20.25 -2.35 -13.69
CA GLY A 17 19.96 -3.22 -12.57
C GLY A 17 18.45 -3.32 -12.45
N ASN A 18 17.88 -4.49 -12.69
CA ASN A 18 16.49 -4.76 -12.34
C ASN A 18 16.39 -4.69 -10.82
N ALA A 19 16.02 -3.54 -10.28
CA ALA A 19 15.73 -3.40 -8.87
C ALA A 19 14.51 -4.29 -8.55
N GLN A 20 14.76 -5.38 -7.83
CA GLN A 20 13.72 -6.29 -7.36
C GLN A 20 12.87 -5.56 -6.31
N MET A 21 11.55 -5.77 -6.34
CA MET A 21 10.66 -5.25 -5.31
C MET A 21 10.96 -5.93 -3.98
N VAL A 22 11.31 -5.14 -2.97
CA VAL A 22 11.51 -5.60 -1.59
C VAL A 22 10.27 -5.28 -0.80
N PHE A 23 9.66 -6.30 -0.20
CA PHE A 23 8.48 -6.15 0.65
C PHE A 23 8.88 -6.08 2.11
N HIS A 24 8.30 -5.12 2.83
CA HIS A 24 8.42 -4.99 4.27
C HIS A 24 7.08 -5.31 4.91
N ASN A 25 7.09 -6.01 6.05
CA ASN A 25 5.85 -6.25 6.79
C ASN A 25 5.28 -4.89 7.26
N ALA A 26 4.00 -4.65 6.96
CA ALA A 26 3.22 -3.50 7.41
C ALA A 26 3.25 -3.32 8.94
N ASP A 27 3.51 -4.40 9.69
CA ASP A 27 3.59 -4.38 11.14
C ASP A 27 4.68 -3.45 11.69
N ASN A 28 5.71 -3.19 10.89
CA ASN A 28 6.83 -2.33 11.23
C ASN A 28 6.51 -0.83 11.08
N PHE A 29 5.32 -0.48 10.59
CA PHE A 29 4.90 0.89 10.37
C PHE A 29 3.72 1.28 11.26
N PRO A 30 3.59 2.57 11.61
CA PRO A 30 2.41 3.08 12.31
C PRO A 30 1.11 2.80 11.55
N LEU A 31 0.13 2.26 12.26
CA LEU A 31 -1.25 2.14 11.80
C LEU A 31 -2.06 3.28 12.41
N LEU A 32 -2.70 4.06 11.56
CA LEU A 32 -3.49 5.23 11.90
C LEU A 32 -4.99 4.92 11.82
N GLY A 33 -5.81 5.82 12.38
CA GLY A 33 -7.27 5.74 12.29
C GLY A 33 -7.91 4.80 13.32
N LYS A 34 -7.11 4.23 14.23
CA LYS A 34 -7.61 3.41 15.34
C LYS A 34 -7.97 4.28 16.54
N ILE A 35 -9.04 3.89 17.22
CA ILE A 35 -9.44 4.47 18.51
C ILE A 35 -8.79 3.77 19.71
N SER A 36 -8.28 2.56 19.50
CA SER A 36 -7.58 1.74 20.50
C SER A 36 -6.74 0.71 19.77
N GLU A 37 -5.58 0.35 20.33
CA GLU A 37 -4.79 -0.79 19.85
C GLU A 37 -5.26 -2.14 20.39
N ASP A 38 -6.05 -2.14 21.46
CA ASP A 38 -6.65 -3.34 22.04
C ASP A 38 -7.84 -3.83 21.20
N THR A 39 -7.57 -4.48 20.08
CA THR A 39 -8.53 -5.04 19.12
C THR A 39 -8.26 -6.54 18.90
N GLU A 40 -9.23 -7.34 18.40
CA GLU A 40 -8.99 -8.80 18.22
C GLU A 40 -7.86 -9.07 17.22
N THR A 41 -7.78 -8.26 16.16
CA THR A 41 -6.66 -8.27 15.21
C THR A 41 -6.23 -6.85 14.84
N ARG A 42 -5.07 -6.71 14.19
CA ARG A 42 -4.43 -5.41 13.95
C ARG A 42 -5.31 -4.43 13.14
N TYR A 43 -5.97 -4.92 12.09
CA TYR A 43 -6.69 -4.10 11.10
C TYR A 43 -8.19 -3.95 11.40
N GLU A 44 -8.58 -4.08 12.67
CA GLU A 44 -9.96 -3.90 13.13
C GLU A 44 -10.13 -2.56 13.83
N ARG A 45 -11.38 -2.08 13.87
CA ARG A 45 -11.68 -0.73 14.37
C ARG A 45 -12.20 -0.71 15.80
N LEU A 46 -12.89 -1.76 16.23
CA LEU A 46 -13.55 -1.80 17.53
C LEU A 46 -12.66 -2.43 18.60
N PRO A 47 -12.55 -1.82 19.79
CA PRO A 47 -11.86 -2.41 20.91
C PRO A 47 -12.41 -3.79 21.30
N ALA A 48 -11.53 -4.72 21.67
CA ALA A 48 -11.87 -6.10 22.02
C ALA A 48 -12.91 -6.17 23.14
N TYR A 49 -12.83 -5.29 24.14
CA TYR A 49 -13.76 -5.25 25.28
C TYR A 49 -15.22 -4.94 24.88
N LEU A 50 -15.47 -4.44 23.67
CA LEU A 50 -16.83 -4.14 23.19
C LEU A 50 -17.53 -5.36 22.56
N LYS A 51 -16.83 -6.48 22.34
CA LYS A 51 -17.37 -7.64 21.63
C LYS A 51 -18.69 -8.13 22.20
N GLU A 52 -18.72 -8.42 23.50
CA GLU A 52 -19.91 -8.95 24.18
C GLU A 52 -21.00 -7.88 24.44
N LYS A 53 -20.67 -6.59 24.24
CA LYS A 53 -21.60 -5.47 24.41
C LYS A 53 -22.23 -5.02 23.11
N THR A 54 -21.61 -5.37 21.99
CA THR A 54 -21.97 -4.91 20.65
C THR A 54 -22.85 -5.94 19.96
N ARG A 55 -23.91 -5.49 19.29
CA ARG A 55 -24.74 -6.37 18.47
C ARG A 55 -23.87 -7.12 17.43
N PRO A 56 -24.08 -8.42 17.20
CA PRO A 56 -23.23 -9.22 16.31
C PRO A 56 -23.00 -8.63 14.91
N PRO A 57 -24.01 -8.04 14.21
CA PRO A 57 -23.78 -7.42 12.91
C PRO A 57 -22.85 -6.20 12.97
N VAL A 58 -22.93 -5.41 14.04
CA VAL A 58 -22.05 -4.23 14.24
C VAL A 58 -20.64 -4.68 14.57
N TRP A 59 -20.49 -5.73 15.38
CA TRP A 59 -19.19 -6.34 15.66
C TRP A 59 -18.51 -6.84 14.38
N SER A 60 -19.26 -7.56 13.53
CA SER A 60 -18.78 -8.05 12.24
C SER A 60 -18.29 -6.91 11.33
N LEU A 61 -19.06 -5.81 11.23
CA LEU A 61 -18.63 -4.61 10.48
C LEU A 61 -17.40 -3.92 11.10
N GLY A 62 -17.21 -4.04 12.41
CA GLY A 62 -16.01 -3.56 13.12
C GLY A 62 -14.71 -4.19 12.62
N LYS A 63 -14.80 -5.36 11.98
CA LYS A 63 -13.66 -6.06 11.38
C LYS A 63 -13.23 -5.53 10.02
N CYS A 64 -14.01 -4.63 9.41
CA CYS A 64 -13.60 -3.94 8.18
C CYS A 64 -12.64 -2.80 8.51
N SER A 65 -11.58 -2.66 7.72
CA SER A 65 -10.48 -1.69 7.91
C SER A 65 -10.77 -0.28 7.37
N ALA A 66 -12.04 0.11 7.29
CA ALA A 66 -12.44 1.41 6.74
C ALA A 66 -11.85 2.58 7.54
N GLY A 67 -11.10 3.47 6.87
CA GLY A 67 -10.48 4.64 7.49
C GLY A 67 -9.18 4.35 8.25
N LEU A 68 -8.67 3.12 8.21
CA LEU A 68 -7.33 2.80 8.70
C LEU A 68 -6.30 3.11 7.63
N ALA A 69 -5.08 3.51 8.03
CA ALA A 69 -4.00 3.79 7.10
C ALA A 69 -2.62 3.46 7.66
N ILE A 70 -1.71 2.96 6.82
CA ILE A 70 -0.30 2.73 7.13
C ILE A 70 0.52 3.94 6.70
N ARG A 71 1.34 4.47 7.62
CA ARG A 71 2.19 5.64 7.36
C ARG A 71 3.66 5.25 7.27
N PHE A 72 4.34 5.61 6.19
CA PHE A 72 5.75 5.25 5.98
C PHE A 72 6.50 6.30 5.16
N ARG A 73 7.82 6.23 5.15
CA ARG A 73 8.68 7.07 4.30
C ARG A 73 9.48 6.21 3.34
N SER A 74 9.61 6.66 2.10
CA SER A 74 10.41 5.98 1.09
C SER A 74 10.92 6.95 0.04
N ASN A 75 12.11 6.66 -0.49
CA ASN A 75 12.65 7.27 -1.69
C ASN A 75 12.60 6.29 -2.88
N SER A 76 11.78 5.24 -2.79
CA SER A 76 11.65 4.26 -3.87
C SER A 76 11.08 4.90 -5.13
N THR A 77 11.58 4.47 -6.29
CA THR A 77 11.03 4.85 -7.59
C THR A 77 9.79 4.04 -7.97
N LYS A 78 9.45 3.01 -7.17
CA LYS A 78 8.29 2.13 -7.36
C LYS A 78 7.68 1.74 -6.01
N ILE A 79 6.36 1.85 -5.88
CA ILE A 79 5.62 1.46 -4.67
C ILE A 79 4.60 0.39 -5.06
N GLY A 80 4.55 -0.67 -4.27
CA GLY A 80 3.58 -1.76 -4.40
C GLY A 80 3.13 -2.25 -3.03
N ALA A 81 2.04 -3.01 -3.01
CA ALA A 81 1.48 -3.61 -1.81
C ALA A 81 1.11 -5.07 -2.09
N ARG A 82 1.24 -5.91 -1.05
CA ARG A 82 0.72 -7.27 -1.01
C ARG A 82 -0.17 -7.40 0.21
N TRP A 83 -1.40 -7.87 0.02
CA TRP A 83 -2.37 -8.01 1.10
C TRP A 83 -3.26 -9.23 0.92
N GLU A 84 -3.77 -9.73 2.04
CA GLU A 84 -4.81 -10.75 2.09
C GLU A 84 -6.03 -10.17 2.82
N LEU A 85 -7.21 -10.30 2.20
CA LEU A 85 -8.46 -9.87 2.79
C LEU A 85 -8.96 -10.89 3.82
N LEU A 86 -9.52 -10.42 4.93
CA LEU A 86 -10.26 -11.28 5.85
C LEU A 86 -11.49 -11.90 5.14
N ASN A 87 -12.25 -11.07 4.42
CA ASN A 87 -13.45 -11.45 3.67
C ASN A 87 -13.34 -10.93 2.22
N ASP A 88 -13.48 -11.80 1.22
CA ASP A 88 -13.48 -11.41 -0.21
C ASP A 88 -14.89 -11.03 -0.69
N ASN A 89 -15.46 -10.00 -0.05
CA ASN A 89 -16.83 -9.56 -0.31
C ASN A 89 -16.99 -8.91 -1.69
N VAL A 90 -18.23 -8.93 -2.21
CA VAL A 90 -18.65 -8.28 -3.44
C VAL A 90 -19.99 -7.58 -3.21
N MET A 91 -20.10 -6.32 -3.62
CA MET A 91 -21.30 -5.50 -3.49
C MET A 91 -21.56 -4.82 -4.84
N ASN A 92 -22.74 -5.03 -5.42
CA ASN A 92 -23.09 -4.53 -6.75
C ASN A 92 -23.08 -2.99 -6.89
N HIS A 93 -23.13 -2.27 -5.78
CA HIS A 93 -23.19 -0.81 -5.70
C HIS A 93 -21.86 -0.18 -5.26
N MET A 94 -20.77 -0.96 -5.14
CA MET A 94 -19.47 -0.45 -4.72
C MET A 94 -18.36 -1.05 -5.57
N ALA A 95 -17.44 -0.21 -6.06
CA ALA A 95 -16.29 -0.67 -6.83
C ALA A 95 -15.39 -1.58 -6.00
N PHE A 96 -14.75 -2.58 -6.62
CA PHE A 96 -13.81 -3.45 -5.91
C PHE A 96 -12.67 -2.70 -5.23
N THR A 97 -12.19 -1.61 -5.82
CA THR A 97 -11.18 -0.75 -5.20
C THR A 97 -11.65 -0.15 -3.88
N GLY A 98 -12.94 0.15 -3.72
CA GLY A 98 -13.49 0.65 -2.45
C GLY A 98 -13.78 -0.46 -1.43
N ILE A 99 -14.11 -1.67 -1.88
CA ILE A 99 -14.39 -2.81 -0.97
C ILE A 99 -13.08 -3.43 -0.46
N LYS A 100 -12.09 -3.56 -1.35
CA LYS A 100 -10.91 -4.41 -1.15
C LYS A 100 -9.59 -3.86 -1.71
N GLY A 101 -9.59 -2.63 -2.23
CA GLY A 101 -8.36 -1.93 -2.66
C GLY A 101 -7.75 -1.11 -1.54
N MET A 102 -6.73 -0.32 -1.91
CA MET A 102 -6.04 0.65 -1.05
C MET A 102 -5.75 1.91 -1.89
N ASP A 103 -5.68 3.08 -1.26
CA ASP A 103 -5.31 4.32 -1.95
C ASP A 103 -4.00 4.85 -1.39
N LEU A 104 -3.05 5.15 -2.27
CA LEU A 104 -1.76 5.72 -1.89
C LEU A 104 -1.81 7.23 -2.02
N TYR A 105 -1.42 7.91 -0.95
CA TYR A 105 -1.23 9.34 -0.89
C TYR A 105 0.22 9.67 -0.54
N ALA A 106 0.74 10.78 -1.07
CA ALA A 106 2.04 11.32 -0.72
C ALA A 106 1.87 12.69 -0.05
N LEU A 107 2.67 12.96 0.98
CA LEU A 107 2.69 14.26 1.63
C LEU A 107 3.54 15.23 0.79
N ASN A 108 2.92 16.32 0.35
CA ASN A 108 3.58 17.44 -0.32
C ASN A 108 3.41 18.71 0.53
N GLY A 109 4.50 19.11 1.22
CA GLY A 109 4.44 20.15 2.23
C GLY A 109 3.51 19.75 3.38
N THR A 110 2.34 20.37 3.46
CA THR A 110 1.30 20.08 4.46
C THR A 110 0.11 19.33 3.89
N ASN A 111 0.05 19.10 2.58
CA ASN A 111 -1.11 18.54 1.90
C ASN A 111 -0.87 17.09 1.50
N TRP A 112 -1.87 16.25 1.69
CA TRP A 112 -1.88 14.90 1.15
C TRP A 112 -2.39 14.92 -0.28
N GLU A 113 -1.57 14.45 -1.22
CA GLU A 113 -1.90 14.37 -2.64
C GLU A 113 -2.10 12.91 -3.04
N PHE A 114 -3.17 12.64 -3.78
CA PHE A 114 -3.45 11.31 -4.31
C PHE A 114 -2.37 10.90 -5.32
N VAL A 115 -1.82 9.71 -5.15
CA VAL A 115 -0.85 9.12 -6.07
C VAL A 115 -1.56 8.15 -7.01
N ASN A 116 -2.14 7.08 -6.46
CA ASN A 116 -2.87 6.07 -7.23
C ASN A 116 -3.63 5.11 -6.32
N THR A 117 -4.47 4.27 -6.92
CA THR A 117 -5.22 3.20 -6.24
C THR A 117 -4.60 1.83 -6.51
N ALA A 118 -4.35 1.05 -5.45
CA ALA A 118 -4.00 -0.36 -5.53
C ALA A 118 -5.25 -1.17 -5.92
N ARG A 119 -5.26 -1.71 -7.14
CA ARG A 119 -6.40 -2.49 -7.65
C ARG A 119 -6.35 -3.94 -7.16
N PRO A 120 -7.40 -4.44 -6.49
CA PRO A 120 -7.49 -5.81 -6.02
C PRO A 120 -7.74 -6.81 -7.16
N SER A 121 -7.14 -7.99 -7.08
CA SER A 121 -7.38 -9.12 -8.01
C SER A 121 -8.20 -10.26 -7.38
N GLY A 122 -8.34 -10.28 -6.05
CA GLY A 122 -9.09 -11.27 -5.30
C GLY A 122 -8.73 -11.20 -3.81
N LYS A 123 -8.96 -12.31 -3.08
CA LYS A 123 -8.61 -12.41 -1.64
C LYS A 123 -7.13 -12.11 -1.35
N LEU A 124 -6.22 -12.72 -2.11
CA LEU A 124 -4.79 -12.42 -2.07
C LEU A 124 -4.46 -11.54 -3.27
N THR A 125 -3.94 -10.35 -3.03
CA THR A 125 -3.52 -9.43 -4.10
C THR A 125 -2.08 -8.99 -3.87
N GLU A 126 -1.33 -8.89 -4.97
CA GLU A 126 -0.12 -8.08 -5.08
C GLU A 126 -0.31 -7.09 -6.22
N ALA A 127 -0.08 -5.80 -5.95
CA ALA A 127 -0.26 -4.75 -6.94
C ALA A 127 0.88 -3.73 -6.87
N VAL A 128 1.39 -3.34 -8.03
CA VAL A 128 2.22 -2.13 -8.16
C VAL A 128 1.28 -0.93 -8.24
N ILE A 129 1.45 0.01 -7.31
CA ILE A 129 0.58 1.19 -7.16
C ILE A 129 1.16 2.36 -7.95
N SER A 130 2.47 2.58 -7.88
CA SER A 130 3.17 3.64 -8.59
C SER A 130 4.53 3.16 -9.10
N SER A 131 4.96 3.68 -10.25
CA SER A 131 6.24 3.39 -10.89
C SER A 131 6.82 4.68 -11.48
N ASN A 132 8.14 4.70 -11.70
CA ASN A 132 8.87 5.82 -12.28
C ASN A 132 8.77 7.11 -11.44
N MET A 133 8.71 6.98 -10.11
CA MET A 133 8.84 8.12 -9.20
C MET A 133 10.29 8.63 -9.22
N ASP A 134 10.49 9.92 -8.93
CA ASP A 134 11.78 10.62 -9.06
C ASP A 134 12.86 10.25 -8.02
N GLY A 135 12.58 9.31 -7.12
CA GLY A 135 13.53 8.86 -6.11
C GLY A 135 13.75 9.84 -4.96
N VAL A 136 12.90 10.86 -4.82
CA VAL A 136 12.94 11.78 -3.68
C VAL A 136 12.24 11.15 -2.48
N MET A 137 12.87 11.25 -1.31
CA MET A 137 12.32 10.77 -0.04
C MET A 137 11.01 11.51 0.26
N ARG A 138 9.90 10.76 0.27
CA ARG A 138 8.56 11.26 0.60
C ARG A 138 7.97 10.49 1.76
N GLU A 139 7.01 11.13 2.39
CA GLU A 139 6.12 10.47 3.32
C GLU A 139 4.83 10.05 2.60
N PHE A 140 4.36 8.84 2.92
CA PHE A 140 3.23 8.20 2.29
C PHE A 140 2.21 7.74 3.32
N MET A 141 0.96 7.72 2.89
CA MET A 141 -0.16 7.13 3.60
C MET A 141 -0.86 6.17 2.64
N LEU A 142 -1.01 4.92 3.05
CA LEU A 142 -1.64 3.84 2.29
C LEU A 142 -2.82 3.23 3.05
#